data_AF-V4NEI3-F1
#
_entry.id   AF-V4NEI3-F1
#
_cell.length_a   1.000
_cell.length_b   1.000
_cell.length_c   1.000
_cell.angle_alpha   90.00
_cell.angle_beta   90.00
_cell.angle_gamma   90.00
#
_symmetry.space_group_name_H-M   'P 1'
#
loop_
_entity.id
_entity.type
_entity.pdbx_description
1 polymer ?
#
loop_
_entity_poly.entity_id
_entity_poly.type
_entity_poly.pdbx_seq_one_letter_code
_entity_poly.pdbx_strand_id
1 'polypeptide(L)'
;MGIVYDPSKPGSVAEKDEIMGSIGAGMTAGSATIVGKPVDASSLGAAGDVYALYLTHGVNYAAVGAAGKAKKVLTISADMGCVNSGACVMGVAADPKVGITVNHSAAAAIGAAFKAAFKMMIKEI
;
A
#
# COMPACT_ATOMS: atom_id res chain seq x y z
N MET A 1 -3.09 6.53 -7.12
CA MET A 1 -2.82 5.45 -6.14
C MET A 1 -3.98 4.46 -6.22
N GLY A 2 -3.69 3.17 -6.38
CA GLY A 2 -4.74 2.14 -6.33
C GLY A 2 -5.07 1.79 -4.89
N ILE A 3 -6.34 1.83 -4.50
CA ILE A 3 -6.83 1.41 -3.18
C ILE A 3 -7.43 0.01 -3.36
N VAL A 4 -6.66 -1.00 -2.98
CA VAL A 4 -7.01 -2.40 -3.16
C VAL A 4 -7.92 -2.84 -2.03
N TYR A 5 -9.09 -3.36 -2.39
CA TYR A 5 -10.09 -3.84 -1.45
C TYR A 5 -10.67 -5.18 -1.87
N ASP A 6 -11.19 -5.92 -0.90
CA ASP A 6 -11.92 -7.16 -1.10
C ASP A 6 -13.41 -6.88 -0.87
N PRO A 7 -14.26 -6.92 -1.93
CA PRO A 7 -15.69 -6.61 -1.80
C PRO A 7 -16.43 -7.60 -0.90
N SER A 8 -15.88 -8.79 -0.64
CA SER A 8 -16.47 -9.77 0.27
C SER A 8 -16.22 -9.46 1.75
N LYS A 9 -15.36 -8.49 2.07
CA LYS A 9 -14.94 -8.14 3.43
C LYS A 9 -15.41 -6.72 3.78
N PRO A 10 -16.48 -6.56 4.59
CA PRO A 10 -17.03 -5.24 4.92
C PRO A 10 -16.01 -4.26 5.51
N GLY A 11 -15.07 -4.74 6.33
CA GLY A 11 -14.00 -3.90 6.88
C GLY A 11 -13.04 -3.34 5.81
N SER A 12 -12.68 -4.17 4.83
CA SER A 12 -11.84 -3.76 3.69
C SER A 12 -12.56 -2.72 2.81
N VAL A 13 -13.86 -2.90 2.59
CA VAL A 13 -14.69 -1.93 1.86
C VAL A 13 -14.76 -0.60 2.61
N ALA A 14 -15.03 -0.63 3.92
CA ALA A 14 -15.14 0.57 4.75
C ALA A 14 -13.83 1.38 4.77
N GLU A 15 -12.69 0.71 4.94
CA GLU A 15 -11.38 1.36 4.90
C GLU A 15 -11.08 1.97 3.52
N LYS A 16 -11.43 1.27 2.44
CA LYS A 16 -11.34 1.83 1.08
C LYS A 16 -12.20 3.08 0.94
N ASP A 17 -13.42 3.10 1.48
CA ASP A 17 -14.31 4.27 1.42
C ASP A 17 -13.77 5.44 2.23
N GLU A 18 -13.22 5.18 3.42
CA GLU A 18 -12.59 6.21 4.27
C GLU A 18 -11.38 6.86 3.58
N ILE A 19 -10.49 6.06 3.00
CA ILE A 19 -9.30 6.54 2.29
C ILE A 19 -9.71 7.31 1.03
N MET A 20 -10.64 6.78 0.24
CA MET A 20 -11.13 7.45 -0.96
C MET A 20 -11.83 8.77 -0.61
N GLY A 21 -12.61 8.81 0.47
CA GLY A 21 -13.23 10.03 0.99
C GLY A 21 -12.20 11.07 1.42
N SER A 22 -11.12 10.63 2.07
CA SER A 22 -10.01 11.50 2.49
C SER A 22 -9.23 12.08 1.31
N ILE A 23 -9.03 11.30 0.24
CA ILE A 23 -8.36 11.77 -0.98
C ILE A 23 -9.28 12.70 -1.80
N GLY A 24 -10.59 12.48 -1.75
CA GLY A 24 -11.59 13.25 -2.51
C GLY A 24 -11.36 13.18 -4.03
N ALA A 25 -11.52 14.31 -4.72
CA ALA A 25 -11.24 14.41 -6.16
C ALA A 25 -9.73 14.38 -6.48
N GLY A 26 -8.88 14.48 -5.46
CA GLY A 26 -7.43 14.55 -5.58
C GLY A 26 -6.84 15.32 -4.40
N MET A 27 -5.75 14.80 -3.85
CA MET A 27 -5.03 15.40 -2.72
C MET A 27 -3.67 15.91 -3.19
N THR A 28 -3.40 17.20 -3.00
CA THR A 28 -2.10 17.79 -3.31
C THR A 28 -1.08 17.40 -2.25
N ALA A 29 0.04 16.83 -2.68
CA ALA A 29 1.18 16.46 -1.85
C ALA A 29 2.48 16.98 -2.50
N GLY A 30 2.93 18.16 -2.06
CA GLY A 30 4.04 18.86 -2.71
C GLY A 30 3.69 19.24 -4.15
N SER A 31 4.48 18.77 -5.12
CA SER A 31 4.24 18.98 -6.56
C SER A 31 3.36 17.90 -7.21
N ALA A 32 2.93 16.89 -6.45
CA ALA A 32 2.12 15.78 -6.96
C ALA A 32 0.65 15.91 -6.54
N THR A 33 -0.25 15.44 -7.40
CA THR A 33 -1.67 15.24 -7.06
C THR A 33 -1.93 13.75 -6.93
N ILE A 34 -2.28 13.32 -5.72
CA ILE A 34 -2.67 11.94 -5.44
C ILE A 34 -4.14 11.79 -5.78
N VAL A 35 -4.43 10.99 -6.81
CA VAL A 35 -5.80 10.58 -7.15
C VAL A 35 -6.00 9.12 -6.74
N GLY A 36 -7.03 8.85 -5.95
CA GLY A 36 -7.40 7.51 -5.53
C GLY A 36 -8.15 6.78 -6.63
N LYS A 37 -7.85 5.49 -6.82
CA LYS A 37 -8.60 4.59 -7.71
C LYS A 37 -8.97 3.33 -6.93
N PRO A 38 -10.26 3.02 -6.72
CA PRO A 38 -10.64 1.76 -6.09
C PRO A 38 -10.28 0.61 -7.02
N VAL A 39 -9.69 -0.45 -6.46
CA VAL A 39 -9.26 -1.64 -7.19
C VAL A 39 -9.75 -2.86 -6.43
N ASP A 40 -10.62 -3.65 -7.07
CA ASP A 40 -10.98 -4.96 -6.54
C ASP A 40 -9.73 -5.87 -6.53
N ALA A 41 -9.47 -6.53 -5.41
CA ALA A 41 -8.37 -7.47 -5.25
C ALA A 41 -8.38 -8.59 -6.31
N SER A 42 -9.55 -8.99 -6.80
CA SER A 42 -9.72 -9.95 -7.90
C SER A 42 -9.31 -9.40 -9.27
N SER A 43 -9.23 -8.08 -9.42
CA SER A 43 -9.02 -7.38 -10.68
C SER A 43 -7.71 -6.60 -10.74
N LEU A 44 -6.72 -6.96 -9.91
CA LEU A 44 -5.42 -6.29 -9.85
C LEU A 44 -4.67 -6.28 -11.18
N GLY A 45 -4.82 -7.32 -12.01
CA GLY A 45 -4.25 -7.35 -13.36
C GLY A 45 -4.70 -6.14 -14.19
N ALA A 46 -5.98 -5.77 -14.05
CA ALA A 46 -6.63 -4.66 -14.75
C ALA A 46 -6.49 -3.30 -14.04
N ALA A 47 -5.85 -3.26 -12.86
CA ALA A 47 -5.41 -2.00 -12.28
C ALA A 47 -4.37 -1.40 -13.23
N GLY A 48 -4.80 -0.45 -14.09
CA GLY A 48 -3.92 0.30 -14.99
C GLY A 48 -2.78 1.03 -14.25
N ASP A 49 -2.12 1.96 -14.93
CA ASP A 49 -0.88 2.56 -14.40
C ASP A 49 -1.11 3.32 -13.07
N VAL A 50 -0.69 2.69 -11.97
CA VAL A 50 -0.68 3.27 -10.63
C VAL A 50 0.75 3.22 -10.10
N TYR A 51 1.19 4.31 -9.50
CA TYR A 51 2.54 4.41 -8.93
C TYR A 51 2.69 3.68 -7.57
N ALA A 52 1.56 3.44 -6.88
CA ALA A 52 1.51 2.74 -5.62
C ALA A 52 0.14 2.08 -5.41
N LEU A 53 0.14 1.01 -4.63
CA LEU A 53 -1.03 0.27 -4.18
C LEU A 53 -1.13 0.39 -2.66
N TYR A 54 -2.27 0.86 -2.17
CA TYR A 54 -2.65 0.76 -0.77
C TYR A 54 -3.50 -0.51 -0.60
N LEU A 55 -3.11 -1.40 0.31
CA LEU A 55 -3.79 -2.65 0.62
C LEU A 55 -4.58 -2.46 1.90
N THR A 56 -5.90 -2.52 1.79
CA THR A 56 -6.77 -2.47 2.97
C THR A 56 -6.65 -3.73 3.82
N HIS A 57 -7.09 -3.64 5.07
CA HIS A 57 -7.05 -4.71 6.04
C HIS A 57 -7.79 -5.96 5.55
N GLY A 58 -7.17 -7.12 5.76
CA GLY A 58 -7.78 -8.41 5.49
C GLY A 58 -7.87 -8.81 4.02
N VAL A 59 -7.39 -8.03 3.04
CA VAL A 59 -7.28 -8.53 1.65
C VAL A 59 -6.35 -9.75 1.59
N ASN A 60 -6.44 -10.56 0.52
CA ASN A 60 -5.51 -11.68 0.34
C ASN A 60 -4.09 -11.17 0.05
N TYR A 61 -3.29 -10.97 1.11
CA TYR A 61 -1.94 -10.40 1.03
C TYR A 61 -1.02 -11.14 0.07
N ALA A 62 -1.08 -12.48 0.04
CA ALA A 62 -0.24 -13.25 -0.86
C ALA A 62 -0.55 -12.93 -2.34
N ALA A 63 -1.83 -12.93 -2.71
CA ALA A 63 -2.25 -12.63 -4.08
C ALA A 63 -1.95 -11.18 -4.46
N VAL A 64 -2.28 -10.22 -3.58
CA VAL A 64 -2.08 -8.79 -3.88
C VAL A 64 -0.60 -8.42 -3.90
N GLY A 65 0.18 -8.95 -2.96
CA GLY A 65 1.63 -8.75 -2.91
C GLY A 65 2.35 -9.34 -4.12
N ALA A 66 1.91 -10.50 -4.63
CA ALA A 66 2.42 -11.06 -5.89
C ALA A 66 2.14 -10.13 -7.08
N ALA A 67 0.94 -9.57 -7.18
CA ALA A 67 0.59 -8.60 -8.22
C ALA A 67 1.41 -7.31 -8.11
N GLY A 68 1.60 -6.79 -6.90
CA GLY A 68 2.45 -5.62 -6.63
C GLY A 68 3.89 -5.84 -7.08
N LYS A 69 4.47 -7.01 -6.75
CA LYS A 69 5.80 -7.42 -7.20
C LYS A 69 5.88 -7.52 -8.73
N ALA A 70 4.93 -8.18 -9.37
CA ALA A 70 4.91 -8.33 -10.82
C ALA A 70 4.85 -6.99 -11.57
N LYS A 71 4.12 -6.02 -11.03
CA LYS A 71 4.02 -4.66 -11.57
C LYS A 71 5.18 -3.75 -11.17
N LYS A 72 6.07 -4.19 -10.27
CA LYS A 72 7.16 -3.39 -9.68
C LYS A 72 6.65 -2.08 -9.04
N VAL A 73 5.51 -2.15 -8.35
CA VAL A 73 4.88 -1.00 -7.69
C VAL A 73 4.98 -1.10 -6.18
N LEU A 74 5.05 0.06 -5.52
CA LEU A 74 5.10 0.14 -4.07
C LEU A 74 3.77 -0.31 -3.46
N THR A 75 3.80 -1.31 -2.57
CA THR A 75 2.64 -1.76 -1.79
C THR A 75 2.71 -1.23 -0.35
N ILE A 76 1.62 -0.62 0.11
CA ILE A 76 1.51 0.08 1.39
C ILE A 76 0.29 -0.45 2.14
N SER A 77 0.35 -0.60 3.47
CA SER A 77 -0.82 -0.88 4.30
C SER A 77 -0.66 -0.31 5.71
N ALA A 78 -1.77 -0.13 6.42
CA ALA A 78 -1.76 0.07 7.87
C ALA A 78 -1.68 -1.27 8.64
N ASP A 79 -1.93 -2.42 7.99
CA ASP A 79 -1.84 -3.73 8.62
C ASP A 79 -0.40 -4.28 8.59
N MET A 80 0.18 -4.43 9.78
CA MET A 80 1.51 -5.03 9.96
C MET A 80 1.59 -6.49 9.51
N GLY A 81 0.49 -7.24 9.48
CA GLY A 81 0.43 -8.58 8.88
C GLY A 81 0.81 -8.57 7.39
N CYS A 82 0.47 -7.51 6.66
CA CYS A 82 0.86 -7.37 5.25
C CYS A 82 2.37 -7.15 5.10
N VAL A 83 2.97 -6.35 5.99
CA VAL A 83 4.40 -6.01 5.93
C VAL A 83 5.27 -7.19 6.39
N ASN A 84 4.87 -7.83 7.49
CA ASN A 84 5.57 -8.98 8.06
C ASN A 84 5.56 -10.19 7.11
N SER A 85 4.51 -10.34 6.30
CA SER A 85 4.43 -11.40 5.28
C SER A 85 5.21 -11.08 3.99
N GLY A 86 5.75 -9.87 3.84
CA GLY A 86 6.45 -9.44 2.62
C GLY A 86 5.52 -9.14 1.44
N ALA A 87 4.20 -9.06 1.67
CA ALA A 87 3.23 -8.63 0.67
C ALA A 87 3.22 -7.10 0.50
N CYS A 88 3.39 -6.37 1.62
CA CYS A 88 3.57 -4.94 1.64
C CYS A 88 5.05 -4.58 1.75
N VAL A 89 5.49 -3.65 0.91
CA VAL A 89 6.81 -3.03 1.03
C VAL A 89 6.88 -2.14 2.26
N MET A 90 5.81 -1.40 2.54
CA MET A 90 5.77 -0.41 3.62
C MET A 90 4.51 -0.55 4.48
N GLY A 91 4.69 -0.46 5.79
CA GLY A 91 3.64 -0.28 6.79
C GLY A 91 3.67 1.13 7.36
N VAL A 92 2.51 1.75 7.50
CA VAL A 92 2.37 3.01 8.23
C VAL A 92 1.39 2.80 9.37
N ALA A 93 1.90 2.84 10.60
CA ALA A 93 1.08 2.83 11.81
C ALA A 93 0.95 4.27 12.31
N ALA A 94 -0.25 4.70 12.67
CA ALA A 94 -0.50 6.06 13.19
C ALA A 94 -0.74 6.09 14.71
N ASP A 95 -1.13 4.96 15.32
CA ASP A 95 -1.49 4.85 16.74
C ASP A 95 -0.75 3.67 17.40
N PRO A 96 -0.27 3.80 18.65
CA PRO A 96 -0.26 5.01 19.50
C PRO A 96 0.84 6.02 19.13
N LYS A 97 1.71 5.66 18.18
CA LYS A 97 2.77 6.52 17.66
C LYS A 97 2.88 6.34 16.16
N VAL A 98 3.12 7.44 15.44
CA VAL A 98 3.39 7.38 14.01
C VAL A 98 4.72 6.67 13.78
N GLY A 99 4.70 5.61 12.99
CA GLY A 99 5.87 4.80 12.66
C GLY A 99 5.76 4.20 11.27
N ILE A 100 6.91 4.13 10.59
CA ILE A 100 7.01 3.53 9.26
C ILE A 100 7.89 2.28 9.39
N THR A 101 7.37 1.13 8.95
CA THR A 101 8.13 -0.11 8.83
C THR A 101 8.28 -0.48 7.36
N VAL A 102 9.45 -0.91 6.94
CA VAL A 102 9.71 -1.35 5.56
C VAL A 102 10.21 -2.78 5.57
N ASN A 103 9.64 -3.61 4.71
CA ASN A 103 10.17 -4.95 4.45
C ASN A 103 11.25 -4.87 3.36
N HIS A 104 12.51 -5.13 3.72
CA HIS A 104 13.66 -5.00 2.83
C HIS A 104 13.53 -5.92 1.62
N SER A 105 13.12 -7.17 1.85
CA SER A 105 13.00 -8.18 0.79
C SER A 105 11.93 -7.82 -0.24
N ALA A 106 10.79 -7.28 0.22
CA ALA A 106 9.72 -6.83 -0.64
C ALA A 106 10.14 -5.58 -1.43
N ALA A 107 10.86 -4.65 -0.81
CA ALA A 107 11.42 -3.48 -1.48
C ALA A 107 12.39 -3.87 -2.59
N ALA A 108 13.33 -4.78 -2.29
CA ALA A 108 14.30 -5.27 -3.26
C ALA A 108 13.62 -5.99 -4.43
N ALA A 109 12.54 -6.74 -4.17
CA ALA A 109 11.79 -7.46 -5.21
C ALA A 109 11.13 -6.55 -6.26
N ILE A 110 10.85 -5.28 -5.91
CA ILE A 110 10.35 -4.28 -6.87
C ILE A 110 11.46 -3.36 -7.40
N GLY A 111 12.72 -3.60 -7.02
CA GLY A 111 13.86 -2.76 -7.39
C GLY A 111 13.91 -1.42 -6.65
N ALA A 112 13.16 -1.27 -5.55
CA ALA A 112 13.17 -0.05 -4.76
C ALA A 112 14.40 -0.02 -3.83
N ALA A 113 15.04 1.15 -3.76
CA ALA A 113 16.11 1.43 -2.81
C ALA A 113 15.78 2.73 -2.06
N PHE A 114 15.89 2.68 -0.73
CA PHE A 114 15.67 3.85 0.12
C PHE A 114 16.97 4.60 0.36
N LYS A 115 16.92 5.94 0.25
CA LYS A 115 18.06 6.82 0.55
C LYS A 115 18.48 6.66 2.01
N ALA A 116 19.78 6.82 2.30
CA ALA A 116 20.34 6.65 3.64
C ALA A 116 19.63 7.48 4.72
N ALA A 117 19.27 8.73 4.43
CA ALA A 117 18.54 9.58 5.37
C ALA A 117 17.15 9.01 5.73
N PHE A 118 16.44 8.42 4.77
CA PHE A 118 15.14 7.80 5.02
C PHE A 118 15.27 6.55 5.89
N LYS A 119 16.35 5.78 5.72
CA LYS A 119 16.64 4.59 6.54
C LYS A 119 16.77 4.91 8.03
N MET A 120 17.15 6.14 8.40
CA MET A 120 17.22 6.57 9.81
C MET A 120 15.85 6.85 10.43
N MET A 121 14.79 7.00 9.62
CA MET A 121 13.43 7.33 10.07
C MET A 121 12.46 6.13 10.09
N ILE A 122 12.90 4.98 9.58
CA ILE A 122 12.07 3.78 9.43
C ILE A 122 12.61 2.63 10.24
N LYS A 123 11.74 1.69 10.60
CA LYS A 123 12.13 0.34 11.01
C LYS A 123 12.25 -0.53 9.77
N GLU A 124 13.39 -1.18 9.57
CA GLU A 124 13.59 -2.14 8.49
C GLU A 124 13.44 -3.57 9.04
N ILE A 125 12.72 -4.43 8.31
CA ILE A 125 12.51 -5.85 8.63
C ILE A 125 12.78 -6.75 7.42
#